data_AF-A0A2W5SEG9-F1
#
_entry.id   AF-A0A2W5SEG9-F1
#
_cell.length_a   1.000
_cell.length_b   1.000
_cell.length_c   1.000
_cell.angle_alpha   90.00
_cell.angle_beta   90.00
_cell.angle_gamma   90.00
#
_symmetry.space_group_name_H-M   'P 1'
#
loop_
_entity.id
_entity.type
_entity.pdbx_description
1 polymer ?
#
loop_
_entity_poly.entity_id
_entity_poly.type
_entity_poly.pdbx_seq_one_letter_code
_entity_poly.pdbx_strand_id
1 'polypeptide(L)'
;MTPENGHLIVGHSETGHHHVIDAKRADVYVSPPNSIGMSILRVIVREPTAITHLRGHDTHAPVALEPGEYTITPGREFDYFAATERRSQD
;
A
#
# COMPACT_ATOMS: atom_id res chain seq x y z
N MET A 1 4.98 11.81 -7.59
CA MET A 1 3.71 11.44 -8.26
C MET A 1 2.79 12.66 -8.27
N THR A 2 1.83 12.75 -9.20
CA THR A 2 0.83 13.83 -9.20
C THR A 2 -0.37 13.39 -8.36
N PRO A 3 -0.90 14.22 -7.43
CA PRO A 3 -2.06 13.85 -6.64
C PRO A 3 -3.36 13.90 -7.44
N GLU A 4 -4.26 12.96 -7.17
CA GLU A 4 -5.62 12.90 -7.72
C GLU A 4 -6.61 13.14 -6.57
N ASN A 5 -7.49 14.12 -6.71
CA ASN A 5 -8.43 14.55 -5.65
C ASN A 5 -7.78 14.78 -4.27
N GLY A 6 -6.56 15.32 -4.24
CA GLY A 6 -5.81 15.59 -3.00
C GLY A 6 -5.14 14.37 -2.38
N HIS A 7 -5.18 13.22 -3.05
CA HIS A 7 -4.64 11.96 -2.57
C HIS A 7 -3.55 11.43 -3.50
N LEU A 8 -2.57 10.73 -2.95
CA LEU A 8 -1.58 9.95 -3.69
C LEU A 8 -1.99 8.48 -3.65
N ILE A 9 -2.11 7.85 -4.81
CA ILE A 9 -2.42 6.42 -4.90
C ILE A 9 -1.14 5.62 -4.64
N VAL A 10 -1.19 4.77 -3.62
CA VAL A 10 -0.04 3.93 -3.17
C VAL A 10 -0.27 2.45 -3.39
N GLY A 11 -1.43 2.07 -3.93
CA GLY A 11 -1.72 0.70 -4.32
C GLY A 11 -3.05 0.61 -5.06
N HIS A 12 -3.12 -0.27 -6.05
CA HIS A 12 -4.35 -0.65 -6.72
C HIS A 12 -4.73 -2.05 -6.23
N SER A 13 -5.98 -2.25 -5.82
CA SER A 13 -6.52 -3.59 -5.62
C SER A 13 -6.97 -4.16 -6.96
N GLU A 14 -6.88 -5.48 -7.11
CA GLU A 14 -7.29 -6.20 -8.31
C GLU A 14 -8.77 -5.96 -8.68
N THR A 15 -9.58 -5.62 -7.69
CA THR A 15 -11.02 -5.32 -7.86
C THR A 15 -11.31 -3.85 -8.19
N GLY A 16 -10.28 -3.04 -8.45
CA GLY A 16 -10.42 -1.66 -8.93
C GLY A 16 -10.51 -0.59 -7.83
N HIS A 17 -10.10 -0.89 -6.60
CA HIS A 17 -10.09 0.08 -5.49
C HIS A 17 -8.67 0.59 -5.21
N HIS A 18 -8.55 1.83 -4.71
CA HIS A 18 -7.27 2.46 -4.47
C HIS A 18 -6.95 2.54 -2.98
N HIS A 19 -5.71 2.19 -2.65
CA HIS A 19 -5.07 2.58 -1.39
C HIS A 19 -4.51 3.97 -1.60
N VAL A 20 -4.89 4.90 -0.72
CA VAL A 20 -4.53 6.31 -0.86
C VAL A 20 -3.91 6.86 0.41
N ILE A 21 -3.04 7.85 0.24
CA ILE A 21 -2.45 8.66 1.31
C ILE A 21 -2.69 10.15 1.02
N ASP A 22 -2.87 10.97 2.06
CA ASP A 22 -3.07 12.40 1.91
C ASP A 22 -1.82 13.10 1.35
N ALA A 23 -1.96 13.79 0.23
CA ALA A 23 -0.85 14.41 -0.50
C ALA A 23 -0.26 15.64 0.20
N LYS A 24 -0.96 16.23 1.17
CA LYS A 24 -0.43 17.36 1.95
C LYS A 24 0.50 16.86 3.05
N ARG A 25 0.29 15.63 3.53
CA ARG A 25 1.00 15.03 4.66
C ARG A 25 2.14 14.10 4.27
N ALA A 26 2.16 13.61 3.02
CA ALA A 26 3.19 12.69 2.56
C ALA A 26 3.58 12.92 1.10
N ASP A 27 4.81 12.55 0.77
CA ASP A 27 5.38 12.57 -0.57
C ASP A 27 5.71 11.15 -1.02
N VAL A 28 5.29 10.77 -2.24
CA VAL A 28 5.48 9.42 -2.79
C VAL A 28 6.35 9.46 -4.04
N TYR A 29 7.40 8.62 -4.00
CA TYR A 29 8.38 8.45 -5.05
C TYR A 29 8.36 7.01 -5.55
N VAL A 30 8.36 6.83 -6.86
CA VAL A 30 8.51 5.52 -7.48
C VAL A 30 10.00 5.27 -7.66
N SER A 31 10.55 4.29 -6.93
CA SER A 31 11.89 3.80 -7.20
C SER A 31 11.86 2.92 -8.46
N PRO A 32 12.84 3.06 -9.37
CA PRO A 32 12.92 2.24 -10.57
C PRO A 32 12.96 0.75 -10.21
N PRO A 33 12.45 -0.12 -11.09
CA PRO A 33 12.33 -1.54 -10.80
C PRO A 33 13.69 -2.12 -10.43
N ASN A 34 13.72 -2.94 -9.38
CA ASN A 34 14.87 -3.80 -9.14
C ASN A 34 14.98 -4.86 -10.24
N SER A 35 16.03 -5.68 -10.24
CA SER A 35 16.29 -6.70 -11.29
C SER A 35 15.16 -7.71 -11.53
N ILE A 36 14.09 -7.69 -10.73
CA ILE A 36 12.91 -8.56 -10.78
C ILE A 36 11.71 -7.83 -11.44
N GLY A 37 11.89 -6.62 -11.97
CA GLY A 37 10.84 -5.87 -12.68
C GLY A 37 9.78 -5.25 -11.77
N MET A 38 9.94 -5.31 -10.45
CA MET A 38 8.98 -4.77 -9.49
C MET A 38 9.34 -3.35 -9.07
N SER A 39 8.38 -2.43 -9.22
CA SER A 39 8.50 -1.06 -8.72
C SER A 39 8.26 -1.02 -7.21
N ILE A 40 9.03 -0.20 -6.51
CA ILE A 40 8.92 0.02 -5.06
C ILE A 40 8.49 1.48 -4.84
N LEU A 41 7.51 1.71 -3.97
CA LEU A 41 7.15 3.07 -3.59
C LEU A 41 7.88 3.46 -2.31
N ARG A 42 8.57 4.60 -2.35
CA ARG A 42 9.11 5.27 -1.17
C ARG A 42 8.17 6.38 -0.75
N VAL A 43 7.76 6.37 0.50
CA VAL A 43 6.83 7.33 1.07
C VAL A 43 7.52 8.08 2.19
N ILE A 44 7.56 9.40 2.09
CA ILE A 44 8.07 10.29 3.14
C ILE A 44 6.86 10.94 3.79
N VAL A 45 6.57 10.56 5.03
CA VAL A 45 5.46 11.10 5.83
C VAL A 45 5.98 12.27 6.66
N ARG A 46 5.43 13.46 6.44
CA ARG A 46 5.79 14.69 7.15
C ARG A 46 4.92 14.92 8.39
N GLU A 47 3.66 14.49 8.33
CA GLU A 47 2.67 14.61 9.40
C GLU A 47 1.88 13.31 9.55
N PRO A 48 1.39 12.98 10.77
CA PRO A 48 0.61 11.76 10.98
C PRO A 48 -0.53 11.62 9.96
N THR A 49 -0.59 10.47 9.30
CA THR A 49 -1.52 10.20 8.21
C THR A 49 -1.92 8.73 8.22
N ALA A 50 -2.80 8.32 7.32
CA ALA A 50 -3.19 6.93 7.21
C ALA A 50 -3.31 6.51 5.75
N ILE A 51 -2.94 5.27 5.46
CA ILE A 51 -3.29 4.63 4.20
C ILE A 51 -4.73 4.13 4.35
N THR A 52 -5.60 4.68 3.50
CA THR A 52 -7.03 4.36 3.49
C THR A 52 -7.36 3.60 2.22
N HIS A 53 -8.12 2.52 2.33
CA HIS A 53 -8.67 1.80 1.18
C HIS A 53 -10.03 2.39 0.83
N LEU A 54 -10.18 2.91 -0.39
CA LEU A 54 -11.41 3.57 -0.85
C LEU A 54 -12.44 2.55 -1.38
N ARG A 55 -12.86 1.61 -0.53
CA ARG A 55 -13.97 0.68 -0.82
C ARG A 55 -15.22 1.10 -0.06
N GLY A 56 -16.37 1.09 -0.72
CA GLY A 56 -17.66 1.44 -0.09
C GLY A 56 -18.12 0.48 1.02
N HIS A 57 -17.54 -0.71 1.11
CA HIS A 57 -17.82 -1.76 2.10
C HIS A 57 -16.50 -2.29 2.67
N ASP A 58 -15.69 -1.40 3.26
CA ASP A 58 -14.35 -1.79 3.71
C ASP A 58 -14.38 -2.72 4.94
N THR A 59 -13.58 -3.79 4.84
CA THR A 59 -13.47 -4.89 5.80
C THR A 59 -12.16 -4.84 6.59
N HIS A 60 -11.35 -3.79 6.49
CA HIS A 60 -10.17 -3.62 7.34
C HIS A 60 -9.93 -2.19 7.81
N ALA A 61 -9.24 -2.06 8.94
CA ALA A 61 -8.88 -0.77 9.51
C ALA A 61 -7.80 -0.08 8.68
N PRO A 62 -7.85 1.26 8.55
CA PRO A 62 -6.80 2.03 7.88
C PRO A 62 -5.46 1.86 8.62
N VAL A 63 -4.36 1.93 7.87
CA VAL A 63 -3.01 1.79 8.41
C VAL A 63 -2.50 3.17 8.79
N ALA A 64 -2.40 3.45 10.10
CA ALA A 64 -1.83 4.68 10.61
C ALA A 64 -0.31 4.73 10.37
N LEU A 65 0.17 5.87 9.91
CA LEU A 65 1.59 6.16 9.68
C LEU A 65 1.97 7.41 10.46
N GLU A 66 2.99 7.25 11.30
CA GLU A 66 3.67 8.37 11.95
C GLU A 66 4.64 9.05 10.98
N PRO A 67 5.13 10.27 11.29
CA PRO A 67 6.18 10.91 10.50
C PRO A 67 7.42 10.01 10.37
N GLY A 68 7.91 9.84 9.14
CA GLY A 68 9.02 8.95 8.85
C GLY A 68 9.11 8.53 7.38
N GLU A 69 10.11 7.72 7.07
CA GLU A 69 10.32 7.17 5.73
C GLU A 69 9.86 5.71 5.68
N TYR A 70 9.00 5.41 4.71
CA TYR A 70 8.40 4.09 4.52
C TYR A 70 8.67 3.57 3.12
N THR A 71 8.68 2.24 3.02
CA THR A 71 8.74 1.53 1.75
C THR A 71 7.49 0.69 1.61
N ILE A 72 6.72 0.94 0.55
CA ILE A 72 5.57 0.12 0.18
C ILE A 72 6.02 -0.76 -0.99
N THR A 73 5.98 -2.06 -0.75
CA THR A 73 6.21 -3.09 -1.76
C THR A 73 4.87 -3.70 -2.18
N PRO A 74 4.72 -4.13 -3.44
CA PRO A 74 3.56 -4.93 -3.81
C PRO A 74 3.48 -6.14 -2.86
N GLY A 75 2.31 -6.32 -2.23
CA GLY A 75 2.06 -7.49 -1.42
C GLY A 75 2.17 -8.72 -2.31
N ARG A 76 2.98 -9.70 -1.91
CA ARG A 76 2.79 -11.06 -2.42
C ARG A 76 1.40 -11.46 -1.94
N GLU A 77 0.50 -11.83 -2.84
CA GLU A 77 -0.81 -12.37 -2.46
C GLU A 77 -0.61 -13.40 -1.36
N PHE A 78 -1.14 -13.13 -0.17
CA PHE A 78 -1.18 -14.13 0.89
C PHE A 78 -2.28 -15.11 0.49
N ASP A 79 -1.89 -16.09 -0.32
CA ASP A 79 -2.77 -17.19 -0.66
C ASP A 79 -3.08 -17.96 0.63
N TYR A 80 -4.29 -17.74 1.17
CA TYR A 80 -4.78 -18.43 2.36
C TYR A 80 -4.87 -19.96 2.13
N PHE A 81 -4.93 -20.43 0.88
CA PHE A 81 -4.87 -21.86 0.58
C PHE A 81 -3.43 -22.40 0.73
N ALA A 82 -2.40 -21.65 0.32
CA ALA A 82 -1.00 -22.05 0.54
C ALA A 82 -0.59 -22.06 2.03
N ALA A 83 -1.26 -21.27 2.87
CA ALA A 83 -1.06 -21.29 4.32
C ALA A 83 -1.74 -22.48 5.01
N THR A 84 -2.82 -23.02 4.44
CA THR A 84 -3.53 -24.20 4.95
C THR A 84 -2.75 -25.49 4.71
N GLU A 85 -2.06 -25.62 3.58
CA GLU A 85 -1.31 -26.83 3.22
C GLU A 85 -0.10 -27.10 4.14
N ARG A 86 0.46 -26.07 4.80
CA ARG A 86 1.51 -26.25 5.81
C ARG A 86 1.02 -26.64 7.21
N ARG A 87 -0.29 -26.73 7.42
CA ARG A 87 -0.89 -27.11 8.72
C ARG A 87 -1.59 -28.46 8.71
N SER A 88 -1.63 -29.15 7.57
CA SER A 88 -2.19 -30.51 7.43
C SER A 88 -1.16 -31.53 6.95
N GLN A 89 0.11 -31.30 7.27
CA GLN A 89 1.17 -32.31 7.34
C GLN A 89 1.90 -32.16 8.68
N ASP A 90 1.19 -32.46 9.77
CA ASP A 90 1.74 -33.02 11.01
C ASP A 90 0.65 -33.85 11.68
#